data_AF-A0AA87US73-F1
#
_entry.id   AF-A0AA87US73-F1
#
_cell.length_a   1.000
_cell.length_b   1.000
_cell.length_c   1.000
_cell.angle_alpha   90.00
_cell.angle_beta   90.00
_cell.angle_gamma   90.00
#
_symmetry.space_group_name_H-M   'P 1'
#
loop_
_entity.id
_entity.type
_entity.pdbx_description
1 polymer ?
#
loop_
_entity_poly.entity_id
_entity_poly.type
_entity_poly.pdbx_seq_one_letter_code
_entity_poly.pdbx_strand_id
1 'polypeptide(L)'
;MTRISTVNDPWAEIRKLATRIRKLETAAPINHATVSRGALRVKSTEGLIVEGSAKITGILDGDGTLHWTGAVQLEGPVQIVGNVTRSGDETATGTTTLNGQTSLNGPTDITGQTDITGPTTITGDTTVQGDFDVTGGGTIQAGAVTITPASGGQVRAGSTTLASNGRISNSAGIVNFDDSITVAGTVAATNLRVSGASTHGSAAPNLYLDPLGNIWKTA
;
A
#
# COMPACT_ATOMS: atom_id res chain seq x y z
N MET A 1 19.05 79.06 -73.06
CA MET A 1 18.90 77.72 -73.64
C MET A 1 19.10 76.70 -72.52
N THR A 2 18.01 76.24 -71.91
CA THR A 2 18.07 75.42 -70.69
C THR A 2 18.27 73.96 -71.09
N ARG A 3 19.43 73.37 -70.77
CA ARG A 3 19.68 71.94 -70.99
C ARG A 3 18.82 71.15 -70.00
N ILE A 4 17.88 70.36 -70.52
CA ILE A 4 17.10 69.40 -69.74
C ILE A 4 18.04 68.27 -69.32
N SER A 5 18.59 68.35 -68.11
CA SER A 5 19.38 67.28 -67.50
C SER A 5 18.47 66.44 -66.62
N THR A 6 17.66 65.57 -67.20
CA THR A 6 17.06 64.41 -66.51
C THR A 6 16.51 63.45 -67.56
N VAL A 7 17.39 62.90 -68.40
CA VAL A 7 17.10 61.59 -68.99
C VAL A 7 17.36 60.60 -67.87
N ASN A 8 16.28 60.18 -67.20
CA ASN A 8 16.28 59.07 -66.26
C ASN A 8 17.04 57.92 -66.93
N ASP A 9 18.18 57.49 -66.37
CA ASP A 9 18.92 56.33 -66.90
C ASP A 9 17.97 55.12 -66.88
N PRO A 10 17.50 54.64 -68.05
CA PRO A 10 16.47 53.60 -68.13
C PRO A 10 16.93 52.31 -67.43
N TRP A 11 18.25 52.12 -67.36
CA TRP A 11 18.86 50.95 -66.75
C TRP A 11 19.04 51.07 -65.23
N ALA A 12 18.96 52.28 -64.67
CA ALA A 12 19.06 52.47 -63.22
C ALA A 12 17.89 51.81 -62.49
N GLU A 13 16.68 51.95 -63.01
CA GLU A 13 15.48 51.32 -62.45
C GLU A 13 15.52 49.79 -62.61
N ILE A 14 16.01 49.29 -63.76
CA ILE A 14 16.20 47.85 -63.99
C ILE A 14 17.23 47.26 -63.02
N ARG A 15 18.35 47.94 -62.76
CA ARG A 15 19.36 47.50 -61.78
C ARG A 15 18.84 47.52 -60.35
N LYS A 16 18.05 48.53 -59.97
CA LYS A 16 17.36 48.57 -58.67
C LYS A 16 16.38 47.40 -58.53
N LEU A 17 15.60 47.10 -59.57
CA LEU A 17 14.68 45.96 -59.60
C LEU A 17 15.41 44.62 -59.47
N ALA A 18 16.47 44.41 -60.25
CA ALA A 18 17.29 43.19 -60.17
C ALA A 18 17.90 42.99 -58.78
N THR A 19 18.31 44.08 -58.12
CA THR A 19 18.85 44.03 -56.75
C THR A 19 17.76 43.69 -55.73
N ARG A 20 16.55 44.24 -55.89
CA ARG A 20 15.39 43.89 -55.04
C ARG A 20 14.95 42.44 -55.24
N ILE A 21 14.92 41.94 -56.47
CA ILE A 21 14.59 40.55 -56.80
C ILE A 21 15.63 39.62 -56.18
N ARG A 22 16.93 39.86 -56.40
CA ARG A 22 17.98 39.04 -55.79
C ARG A 22 17.90 39.05 -54.26
N LYS A 23 17.56 40.19 -53.66
CA LYS A 23 17.34 40.30 -52.20
C LYS A 23 16.10 39.53 -51.73
N LEU A 24 15.05 39.41 -52.55
CA LEU A 24 13.86 38.59 -52.28
C LEU A 24 14.15 37.09 -52.48
N GLU A 25 14.95 36.74 -53.47
CA GLU A 25 15.39 35.36 -53.74
C GLU A 25 16.35 34.84 -52.66
N THR A 26 17.20 35.71 -52.10
CA THR A 26 18.12 35.35 -51.01
C THR A 26 17.58 35.63 -49.61
N ALA A 27 16.45 36.34 -49.48
CA ALA A 27 15.79 36.49 -48.19
C ALA A 27 15.04 35.20 -47.89
N ALA A 28 15.26 34.61 -46.70
CA ALA A 28 14.42 33.54 -46.21
C ALA A 28 12.96 34.04 -46.23
N PRO A 29 12.07 33.42 -47.03
CA PRO A 29 10.78 34.00 -47.35
C PRO A 29 9.89 33.99 -46.11
N ILE A 30 9.61 35.18 -45.55
CA ILE A 30 8.57 35.38 -44.55
C ILE A 30 7.28 35.78 -45.27
N ASN A 31 6.83 34.96 -46.23
CA ASN A 31 5.56 35.21 -46.90
C ASN A 31 4.41 34.72 -46.02
N HIS A 32 3.49 35.63 -45.70
CA HIS A 32 2.28 35.47 -44.85
C HIS A 32 2.46 35.55 -43.32
N ALA A 33 3.63 35.87 -42.80
CA ALA A 33 3.81 36.16 -41.38
C ALA A 33 3.83 37.68 -41.12
N THR A 34 2.89 38.16 -40.31
CA THR A 34 2.96 39.53 -39.78
C THR A 34 3.75 39.49 -38.48
N VAL A 35 4.92 40.13 -38.45
CA VAL A 35 5.56 40.52 -37.18
C VAL A 35 4.91 41.84 -36.75
N SER A 36 3.79 41.76 -36.02
CA SER A 36 3.16 42.96 -35.46
C SER A 36 3.57 43.12 -34.02
N ARG A 37 4.16 44.27 -33.65
CA ARG A 37 4.54 44.60 -32.26
C ARG A 37 5.38 43.51 -31.57
N GLY A 38 6.24 42.82 -32.33
CA GLY A 38 7.15 41.78 -31.80
C GLY A 38 6.59 40.36 -31.73
N ALA A 39 5.34 40.12 -32.12
CA ALA A 39 4.74 38.78 -32.15
C ALA A 39 4.65 38.24 -33.59
N LEU A 40 4.95 36.95 -33.76
CA LEU A 40 4.71 36.18 -34.98
C LEU A 40 3.34 35.50 -34.87
N ARG A 41 2.43 35.76 -35.81
CA ARG A 41 1.15 35.04 -35.90
C ARG A 41 1.10 34.24 -37.20
N VAL A 42 0.93 32.93 -37.08
CA VAL A 42 0.76 32.00 -38.22
C VAL A 42 -0.72 31.65 -38.34
N LYS A 43 -1.32 31.94 -39.50
CA LYS A 43 -2.69 31.51 -39.84
C LYS A 43 -2.60 30.51 -40.99
N SER A 44 -2.29 29.26 -40.65
CA SER A 44 -2.20 28.14 -41.59
C SER A 44 -3.04 26.99 -41.05
N THR A 45 -3.58 26.17 -41.94
CA THR A 45 -4.20 24.88 -41.58
C THR A 45 -3.20 23.89 -41.01
N GLU A 46 -1.91 24.03 -41.36
CA GLU A 46 -0.82 23.17 -40.91
C GLU A 46 -0.14 23.72 -39.63
N GLY A 47 -0.52 24.90 -39.16
CA GLY A 47 0.09 25.52 -37.98
C GLY A 47 1.54 25.97 -38.19
N LEU A 48 2.36 25.90 -37.13
CA LEU A 48 3.79 26.20 -37.15
C LEU A 48 4.58 24.88 -37.29
N ILE A 49 5.32 24.73 -38.39
CA ILE A 49 6.27 23.63 -38.57
C ILE A 49 7.68 24.15 -38.25
N VAL A 50 8.41 23.43 -37.39
CA VAL A 50 9.81 23.74 -37.06
C VAL A 50 10.67 22.53 -37.42
N GLU A 51 11.50 22.67 -38.45
CA GLU A 51 12.54 21.70 -38.76
C GLU A 51 13.80 22.04 -37.95
N GLY A 52 14.19 21.17 -37.02
CA GLY A 52 15.30 21.40 -36.10
C GLY A 52 14.84 21.58 -34.66
N SER A 53 15.29 22.65 -33.99
CA SER A 53 14.98 22.90 -32.58
C SER A 53 14.20 24.19 -32.38
N ALA A 54 13.29 24.17 -31.41
CA ALA A 54 12.61 25.35 -30.89
C ALA A 54 13.03 25.55 -29.43
N LYS A 55 13.32 26.79 -29.04
CA LYS A 55 13.55 27.18 -27.65
C LYS A 55 12.51 28.21 -27.23
N ILE A 56 11.77 27.92 -26.18
CA ILE A 56 10.79 28.82 -25.56
C ILE A 56 11.31 29.15 -24.16
N THR A 57 11.66 30.41 -23.92
CA THR A 57 12.14 30.89 -22.60
C THR A 57 11.02 31.47 -21.74
N GLY A 58 9.80 31.49 -22.27
CA GLY A 58 8.60 31.96 -21.59
C GLY A 58 7.56 30.87 -21.49
N ILE A 59 6.29 31.27 -21.50
CA ILE A 59 5.16 30.36 -21.41
C ILE A 59 4.87 29.75 -22.78
N LEU A 60 4.69 28.44 -22.82
CA LEU A 60 3.96 27.76 -23.88
C LEU A 60 2.55 27.51 -23.36
N ASP A 61 1.58 28.25 -23.89
CA ASP A 61 0.16 28.09 -23.59
C ASP A 61 -0.55 27.63 -24.86
N GLY A 62 -1.43 26.65 -24.73
CA GLY A 62 -2.12 26.02 -25.85
C GLY A 62 -3.28 25.16 -25.39
N ASP A 63 -4.33 25.15 -26.19
CA ASP A 63 -5.48 24.27 -26.03
C ASP A 63 -5.37 23.04 -26.94
N GLY A 64 -5.93 21.92 -26.48
CA GLY A 64 -5.95 20.66 -27.23
C GLY A 64 -4.90 19.65 -26.79
N THR A 65 -4.42 18.84 -27.73
CA THR A 65 -3.55 17.68 -27.47
C THR A 65 -2.11 17.97 -27.85
N LEU A 66 -1.18 17.73 -26.92
CA LEU A 66 0.24 17.65 -27.23
C LEU A 66 0.64 16.19 -27.46
N HIS A 67 0.99 15.84 -28.70
CA HIS A 67 1.68 14.58 -28.98
C HIS A 67 3.19 14.83 -28.97
N TRP A 68 3.90 14.06 -28.15
CA TRP A 68 5.36 14.07 -28.07
C TRP A 68 5.90 12.66 -28.19
N THR A 69 6.98 12.50 -28.95
CA THR A 69 7.69 11.23 -29.07
C THR A 69 9.11 11.39 -28.57
N GLY A 70 9.56 10.47 -27.72
CA GLY A 70 10.87 10.52 -27.09
C GLY A 70 10.81 10.98 -25.64
N ALA A 71 11.96 11.12 -25.02
CA ALA A 71 12.08 11.51 -23.62
C ALA A 71 11.58 12.95 -23.39
N VAL A 72 10.95 13.16 -22.23
CA VAL A 72 10.58 14.48 -21.73
C VAL A 72 11.19 14.63 -20.35
N GLN A 73 11.91 15.73 -20.12
CA GLN A 73 12.38 16.14 -18.80
C GLN A 73 11.60 17.37 -18.39
N LEU A 74 10.85 17.25 -17.28
CA LEU A 74 10.13 18.35 -16.65
C LEU A 74 10.82 18.65 -15.33
N GLU A 75 11.24 19.89 -15.14
CA GLU A 75 11.88 20.34 -13.91
C GLU A 75 10.94 21.24 -13.13
N GLY A 76 10.90 21.05 -11.81
CA GLY A 76 9.99 21.75 -10.92
C GLY A 76 8.63 21.04 -10.75
N PRO A 77 7.68 21.71 -10.07
CA PRO A 77 6.37 21.14 -9.81
C PRO A 77 5.58 20.90 -11.10
N VAL A 78 5.08 19.67 -11.28
CA VAL A 78 4.21 19.30 -12.39
C VAL A 78 2.85 18.94 -11.83
N GLN A 79 1.81 19.61 -12.30
CA GLN A 79 0.42 19.25 -12.01
C GLN A 79 -0.20 18.65 -13.26
N ILE A 80 -0.67 17.41 -13.15
CA ILE A 80 -1.47 16.75 -14.19
C ILE A 80 -2.87 16.57 -13.62
N VAL A 81 -3.88 17.07 -14.33
CA VAL A 81 -5.28 16.91 -13.96
C VAL A 81 -5.91 15.90 -14.91
N GLY A 82 -6.53 14.87 -14.33
CA GLY A 82 -7.13 13.76 -15.08
C GLY A 82 -6.35 12.46 -14.94
N ASN A 83 -6.66 11.49 -15.80
CA ASN A 83 -6.08 10.16 -15.75
C ASN A 83 -4.65 10.16 -16.29
N VAL A 84 -3.75 9.50 -15.57
CA VAL A 84 -2.38 9.24 -16.01
C VAL A 84 -2.23 7.74 -16.17
N THR A 85 -1.91 7.29 -17.38
CA THR A 85 -1.49 5.92 -17.65
C THR A 85 -0.02 5.95 -18.00
N ARG A 86 0.76 5.17 -17.27
CA ARG A 86 2.19 5.00 -17.47
C ARG A 86 2.50 3.52 -17.61
N SER A 87 3.55 3.22 -18.34
CA SER A 87 4.03 1.86 -18.58
C SER A 87 5.52 1.82 -18.34
N GLY A 88 6.01 0.76 -17.70
CA GLY A 88 7.41 0.60 -17.31
C GLY A 88 7.65 0.92 -15.84
N ASP A 89 8.92 0.96 -15.47
CA ASP A 89 9.34 1.16 -14.08
C ASP A 89 9.16 2.63 -13.66
N GLU A 90 8.72 2.81 -12.42
CA GLU A 90 8.48 4.12 -11.85
C GLU A 90 9.16 4.23 -10.49
N THR A 91 9.93 5.29 -10.31
CA THR A 91 10.48 5.66 -9.02
C THR A 91 9.85 6.96 -8.59
N ALA A 92 9.09 6.94 -7.50
CA ALA A 92 8.64 8.13 -6.79
C ALA A 92 9.45 8.26 -5.50
N THR A 93 10.12 9.39 -5.32
CA THR A 93 10.85 9.71 -4.08
C THR A 93 10.07 10.73 -3.26
N GLY A 94 10.14 10.60 -1.94
CA GLY A 94 9.37 11.43 -1.00
C GLY A 94 7.96 10.90 -0.75
N THR A 95 7.10 11.76 -0.20
CA THR A 95 5.74 11.37 0.19
C THR A 95 4.85 11.19 -1.02
N THR A 96 4.25 10.00 -1.14
CA THR A 96 3.21 9.72 -2.14
C THR A 96 1.88 9.46 -1.42
N THR A 97 0.86 10.25 -1.75
CA THR A 97 -0.50 10.06 -1.23
C THR A 97 -1.37 9.46 -2.33
N LEU A 98 -1.85 8.24 -2.13
CA LEU A 98 -2.77 7.56 -3.03
C LEU A 98 -4.17 7.57 -2.40
N ASN A 99 -5.09 8.30 -3.02
CA ASN A 99 -6.48 8.35 -2.57
C ASN A 99 -7.34 7.38 -3.40
N GLY A 100 -8.22 6.64 -2.72
CA GLY A 100 -9.09 5.65 -3.35
C GLY A 100 -8.47 4.25 -3.42
N GLN A 101 -9.04 3.39 -4.26
CA GLN A 101 -8.59 2.00 -4.39
C GLN A 101 -7.22 1.93 -5.08
N THR A 102 -6.26 1.30 -4.41
CA THR A 102 -4.93 1.02 -4.95
C THR A 102 -4.74 -0.49 -5.03
N SER A 103 -4.19 -0.97 -6.14
CA SER A 103 -3.78 -2.37 -6.31
C SER A 103 -2.27 -2.39 -6.58
N LEU A 104 -1.53 -3.10 -5.73
CA LEU A 104 -0.11 -3.38 -5.90
C LEU A 104 0.01 -4.86 -6.27
N ASN A 105 0.59 -5.15 -7.44
CA ASN A 105 0.78 -6.50 -7.92
C ASN A 105 2.27 -6.84 -7.85
N GLY A 106 2.59 -8.00 -7.27
CA GLY A 106 3.96 -8.44 -7.04
C GLY A 106 4.46 -8.19 -5.61
N PRO A 107 5.72 -8.54 -5.31
CA PRO A 107 6.31 -8.32 -3.99
C PRO A 107 6.27 -6.84 -3.62
N THR A 108 5.82 -6.55 -2.40
CA THR A 108 5.74 -5.19 -1.87
C THR A 108 6.38 -5.17 -0.49
N ASP A 109 7.42 -4.35 -0.34
CA ASP A 109 8.06 -4.11 0.95
C ASP A 109 7.53 -2.77 1.51
N ILE A 110 6.84 -2.84 2.64
CA ILE A 110 6.40 -1.67 3.39
C ILE A 110 7.28 -1.56 4.63
N THR A 111 8.06 -0.49 4.72
CA THR A 111 8.89 -0.20 5.89
C THR A 111 8.25 0.89 6.74
N GLY A 112 8.30 0.72 8.07
CA GLY A 112 7.69 1.65 9.02
C GLY A 112 6.28 1.25 9.49
N GLN A 113 5.65 2.14 10.25
CA GLN A 113 4.32 1.90 10.79
C GLN A 113 3.27 1.86 9.68
N THR A 114 2.39 0.86 9.73
CA THR A 114 1.27 0.71 8.79
C THR A 114 -0.02 0.58 9.59
N ASP A 115 -0.95 1.51 9.40
CA ASP A 115 -2.27 1.45 9.99
C ASP A 115 -3.29 0.96 8.95
N ILE A 116 -3.91 -0.20 9.19
CA ILE A 116 -4.97 -0.75 8.33
C ILE A 116 -6.28 -0.76 9.13
N THR A 117 -7.22 0.09 8.75
CA THR A 117 -8.49 0.26 9.47
C THR A 117 -9.62 -0.62 8.95
N GLY A 118 -9.43 -1.24 7.78
CA GLY A 118 -10.39 -2.15 7.16
C GLY A 118 -10.07 -3.63 7.40
N PRO A 119 -10.99 -4.53 7.02
CA PRO A 119 -10.73 -5.97 7.04
C PRO A 119 -9.49 -6.31 6.23
N THR A 120 -8.60 -7.11 6.81
CA THR A 120 -7.36 -7.55 6.16
C THR A 120 -7.36 -9.06 6.03
N THR A 121 -7.02 -9.55 4.84
CA THR A 121 -6.77 -10.97 4.60
C THR A 121 -5.32 -11.11 4.19
N ILE A 122 -4.55 -11.92 4.93
CA ILE A 122 -3.18 -12.29 4.58
C ILE A 122 -3.20 -13.77 4.22
N THR A 123 -2.78 -14.09 3.01
CA THR A 123 -2.64 -15.47 2.55
C THR A 123 -1.17 -15.86 2.52
N GLY A 124 -0.85 -17.05 3.02
CA GLY A 124 0.52 -17.54 3.13
C GLY A 124 1.11 -17.35 4.53
N ASP A 125 2.40 -17.67 4.65
CA ASP A 125 3.09 -17.62 5.94
C ASP A 125 3.20 -16.19 6.45
N THR A 126 2.88 -15.99 7.72
CA THR A 126 2.93 -14.68 8.40
C THR A 126 3.75 -14.81 9.67
N THR A 127 4.73 -13.93 9.83
CA THR A 127 5.51 -13.80 11.06
C THR A 127 5.17 -12.47 11.72
N VAL A 128 4.68 -12.52 12.96
CA VAL A 128 4.50 -11.34 13.81
C VAL A 128 5.65 -11.32 14.80
N GLN A 129 6.43 -10.24 14.81
CA GLN A 129 7.46 -10.00 15.82
C GLN A 129 6.91 -9.02 16.85
N GLY A 130 6.88 -9.42 18.12
CA GLY A 130 6.26 -8.65 19.20
C GLY A 130 4.86 -9.17 19.55
N ASP A 131 4.09 -8.33 20.25
CA ASP A 131 2.78 -8.69 20.76
C ASP A 131 1.72 -8.69 19.66
N PHE A 132 0.73 -9.59 19.78
CA PHE A 132 -0.41 -9.69 18.87
C PHE A 132 -1.72 -9.60 19.66
N ASP A 133 -2.31 -8.41 19.65
CA ASP A 133 -3.56 -8.14 20.35
C ASP A 133 -4.77 -8.35 19.45
N VAL A 134 -5.68 -9.22 19.89
CA VAL A 134 -6.96 -9.47 19.22
C VAL A 134 -8.09 -8.87 20.06
N THR A 135 -8.68 -7.79 19.57
CA THR A 135 -9.78 -7.07 20.24
C THR A 135 -11.08 -7.18 19.42
N GLY A 136 -12.21 -6.68 19.97
CA GLY A 136 -13.47 -6.60 19.22
C GLY A 136 -14.17 -7.93 18.94
N GLY A 137 -13.81 -9.01 19.64
CA GLY A 137 -14.45 -10.32 19.50
C GLY A 137 -13.78 -11.27 18.49
N GLY A 138 -12.55 -10.98 18.07
CA GLY A 138 -11.79 -11.85 17.17
C GLY A 138 -11.53 -13.24 17.76
N THR A 139 -11.40 -14.24 16.89
CA THR A 139 -11.08 -15.63 17.23
C THR A 139 -9.75 -16.00 16.59
N ILE A 140 -8.89 -16.71 17.31
CA ILE A 140 -7.65 -17.29 16.76
C ILE A 140 -7.88 -18.79 16.55
N GLN A 141 -7.66 -19.29 15.34
CA GLN A 141 -7.73 -20.71 15.02
C GLN A 141 -6.35 -21.19 14.55
N ALA A 142 -5.75 -22.11 15.29
CA ALA A 142 -4.48 -22.75 14.96
C ALA A 142 -4.69 -24.27 14.93
N GLY A 143 -4.94 -24.83 13.74
CA GLY A 143 -5.26 -26.25 13.59
C GLY A 143 -6.51 -26.64 14.38
N ALA A 144 -6.38 -27.52 15.38
CA ALA A 144 -7.47 -27.93 16.27
C ALA A 144 -7.63 -27.03 17.52
N VAL A 145 -6.79 -26.02 17.69
CA VAL A 145 -6.82 -25.08 18.81
C VAL A 145 -7.56 -23.82 18.43
N THR A 146 -8.58 -23.46 19.19
CA THR A 146 -9.34 -22.21 19.03
C THR A 146 -9.23 -21.38 20.30
N ILE A 147 -8.90 -20.09 20.18
CA ILE A 147 -9.04 -19.08 21.24
C ILE A 147 -10.21 -18.20 20.85
N THR A 148 -11.24 -18.18 21.70
CA THR A 148 -12.48 -17.44 21.43
C THR A 148 -12.86 -16.58 22.62
N PRO A 149 -13.47 -15.40 22.40
CA PRO A 149 -14.04 -14.59 23.47
C PRO A 149 -15.31 -15.20 24.08
N ALA A 150 -15.84 -16.30 23.53
CA ALA A 150 -17.06 -16.94 24.03
C ALA A 150 -16.95 -17.30 25.52
N SER A 151 -18.06 -17.13 26.26
CA SER A 151 -18.15 -17.40 27.71
C SER A 151 -17.06 -16.73 28.57
N GLY A 152 -16.69 -15.50 28.22
CA GLY A 152 -15.67 -14.73 28.94
C GLY A 152 -14.23 -15.10 28.59
N GLY A 153 -14.04 -15.84 27.49
CA GLY A 153 -12.73 -16.35 27.06
C GLY A 153 -12.63 -17.85 27.25
N GLN A 154 -12.33 -18.57 26.18
CA GLN A 154 -12.11 -20.01 26.19
C GLN A 154 -10.95 -20.37 25.27
N VAL A 155 -10.15 -21.35 25.72
CA VAL A 155 -9.19 -22.06 24.87
C VAL A 155 -9.71 -23.47 24.67
N ARG A 156 -9.92 -23.86 23.41
CA ARG A 156 -10.41 -25.18 23.05
C ARG A 156 -9.38 -25.90 22.21
N ALA A 157 -8.98 -27.11 22.61
CA ALA A 157 -8.12 -27.98 21.84
C ALA A 157 -8.86 -29.30 21.60
N GLY A 158 -9.36 -29.50 20.38
CA GLY A 158 -10.23 -30.65 20.07
C GLY A 158 -11.52 -30.66 20.92
N SER A 159 -11.68 -31.70 21.74
CA SER A 159 -12.82 -31.88 22.66
C SER A 159 -12.60 -31.32 24.06
N THR A 160 -11.40 -30.83 24.37
CA THR A 160 -11.05 -30.23 25.66
C THR A 160 -11.24 -28.73 25.59
N THR A 161 -11.92 -28.16 26.59
CA THR A 161 -12.12 -26.72 26.73
C THR A 161 -11.65 -26.26 28.11
N LEU A 162 -10.78 -25.25 28.13
CA LEU A 162 -10.45 -24.46 29.30
C LEU A 162 -11.27 -23.17 29.25
N ALA A 163 -12.15 -22.99 30.24
CA ALA A 163 -12.96 -21.80 30.37
C ALA A 163 -12.32 -20.73 31.25
N SER A 164 -12.78 -19.49 31.09
CA SER A 164 -12.37 -18.31 31.85
C SER A 164 -12.48 -18.46 33.37
N ASN A 165 -13.41 -19.29 33.85
CA ASN A 165 -13.57 -19.62 35.28
C ASN A 165 -12.67 -20.77 35.76
N GLY A 166 -11.68 -21.19 34.96
CA GLY A 166 -10.74 -22.26 35.29
C GLY A 166 -11.29 -23.67 35.11
N ARG A 167 -12.55 -23.83 34.66
CA ARG A 167 -13.12 -25.16 34.40
C ARG A 167 -12.45 -25.78 33.18
N ILE A 168 -11.85 -26.95 33.38
CA ILE A 168 -11.44 -27.85 32.29
C ILE A 168 -12.56 -28.85 32.08
N SER A 169 -13.09 -28.91 30.85
CA SER A 169 -14.07 -29.91 30.46
C SER A 169 -13.55 -30.68 29.26
N ASN A 170 -13.70 -32.00 29.30
CA ASN A 170 -13.42 -32.88 28.17
C ASN A 170 -14.59 -33.83 28.02
N SER A 171 -15.22 -33.83 26.85
CA SER A 171 -16.44 -34.61 26.61
C SER A 171 -16.17 -36.11 26.46
N ALA A 172 -14.93 -36.55 26.27
CA ALA A 172 -14.61 -37.97 25.99
C ALA A 172 -13.23 -38.47 26.49
N GLY A 173 -12.43 -37.63 27.15
CA GLY A 173 -11.04 -37.96 27.50
C GLY A 173 -10.69 -37.76 28.97
N ILE A 174 -9.53 -38.32 29.34
CA ILE A 174 -8.91 -38.17 30.66
C ILE A 174 -8.16 -36.83 30.72
N VAL A 175 -8.21 -36.13 31.85
CA VAL A 175 -7.27 -35.04 32.16
C VAL A 175 -6.16 -35.65 33.02
N ASN A 176 -4.98 -35.82 32.43
CA ASN A 176 -3.80 -36.31 33.16
C ASN A 176 -2.98 -35.11 33.66
N PHE A 177 -2.39 -35.25 34.85
CA PHE A 177 -1.45 -34.29 35.41
C PHE A 177 -0.13 -35.03 35.64
N ASP A 178 1.00 -34.45 35.18
CA ASP A 178 2.31 -35.10 35.26
C ASP A 178 2.92 -35.08 36.67
N ASP A 179 2.33 -34.34 37.59
CA ASP A 179 2.74 -34.20 39.00
C ASP A 179 1.50 -34.24 39.93
N SER A 180 1.70 -33.90 41.20
CA SER A 180 0.66 -33.84 42.22
C SER A 180 -0.46 -32.83 41.92
N ILE A 181 -1.68 -33.19 42.30
CA ILE A 181 -2.84 -32.31 42.31
C ILE A 181 -3.15 -31.98 43.78
N THR A 182 -3.16 -30.70 44.14
CA THR A 182 -3.64 -30.25 45.46
C THR A 182 -5.05 -29.70 45.35
N VAL A 183 -5.98 -30.20 46.16
CA VAL A 183 -7.36 -29.70 46.21
C VAL A 183 -7.63 -29.19 47.62
N ALA A 184 -7.74 -27.87 47.76
CA ALA A 184 -8.07 -27.23 49.04
C ALA A 184 -9.55 -27.43 49.43
N GLY A 185 -10.42 -27.66 48.44
CA GLY A 185 -11.85 -27.88 48.62
C GLY A 185 -12.25 -29.35 48.58
N THR A 186 -13.49 -29.58 48.18
CA THR A 186 -14.03 -30.93 48.02
C THR A 186 -13.64 -31.53 46.67
N VAL A 187 -13.26 -32.81 46.68
CA VAL A 187 -13.20 -33.63 45.47
C VAL A 187 -14.54 -34.35 45.32
N ALA A 188 -15.34 -33.94 44.33
CA ALA A 188 -16.57 -34.62 43.96
C ALA A 188 -16.32 -35.50 42.73
N ALA A 189 -16.45 -36.81 42.90
CA ALA A 189 -16.28 -37.78 41.82
C ALA A 189 -17.25 -38.94 41.99
N THR A 190 -17.78 -39.48 40.89
CA THR A 190 -18.59 -40.71 40.93
C THR A 190 -17.76 -41.90 41.41
N ASN A 191 -16.49 -41.95 41.01
CA ASN A 191 -15.52 -42.94 41.46
C ASN A 191 -14.18 -42.23 41.72
N LEU A 192 -13.55 -42.53 42.86
CA LEU A 192 -12.19 -42.11 43.19
C LEU A 192 -11.36 -43.37 43.48
N ARG A 193 -10.31 -43.60 42.70
CA ARG A 193 -9.38 -44.72 42.90
C ARG A 193 -8.00 -44.17 43.27
N VAL A 194 -7.47 -44.63 44.40
CA VAL A 194 -6.10 -44.35 44.83
C VAL A 194 -5.31 -45.65 44.73
N SER A 195 -4.28 -45.70 43.89
CA SER A 195 -3.50 -46.91 43.61
C SER A 195 -2.18 -47.00 44.41
N GLY A 196 -1.97 -46.10 45.37
CA GLY A 196 -0.80 -46.06 46.26
C GLY A 196 -1.20 -45.78 47.71
N ALA A 197 -0.22 -45.78 48.62
CA ALA A 197 -0.47 -45.48 50.03
C ALA A 197 -0.91 -44.01 50.20
N SER A 198 -2.05 -43.77 50.85
CA SER A 198 -2.47 -42.44 51.27
C SER A 198 -1.69 -42.03 52.52
N THR A 199 -0.91 -40.96 52.44
CA THR A 199 -0.29 -40.35 53.62
C THR A 199 -1.19 -39.22 54.12
N HIS A 200 -1.67 -39.35 55.35
CA HIS A 200 -2.26 -38.23 56.08
C HIS A 200 -1.11 -37.48 56.77
N GLY A 201 -1.20 -36.14 56.90
CA GLY A 201 -0.18 -35.34 57.58
C GLY A 201 -0.01 -35.70 59.07
N SER A 202 0.58 -34.81 59.86
CA SER A 202 0.89 -35.04 61.29
C SER A 202 -0.33 -35.13 62.24
N ALA A 203 -1.56 -35.11 61.73
CA ALA A 203 -2.78 -35.30 62.51
C ALA A 203 -3.22 -36.77 62.48
N ALA A 204 -3.63 -37.32 63.62
CA ALA A 204 -4.21 -38.67 63.68
C ALA A 204 -5.42 -38.75 62.74
N PRO A 205 -5.49 -39.76 61.84
CA PRO A 205 -6.60 -39.84 60.91
C PRO A 205 -7.87 -40.15 61.70
N ASN A 206 -8.94 -39.38 61.43
CA ASN A 206 -10.26 -39.61 62.05
C ASN A 206 -10.89 -40.93 61.58
N LEU A 207 -10.39 -41.50 60.47
CA LEU A 207 -10.80 -42.79 59.92
C LEU A 207 -9.55 -43.57 59.48
N TYR A 208 -9.41 -44.82 59.90
CA TYR A 208 -8.36 -45.76 59.49
C TYR A 208 -8.97 -46.91 58.68
N LEU A 209 -8.29 -47.36 57.62
CA LEU A 209 -8.68 -48.52 56.81
C LEU A 209 -7.84 -49.74 57.21
N ASP A 210 -8.47 -50.83 57.61
CA ASP A 210 -7.74 -52.06 57.95
C ASP A 210 -7.34 -52.88 56.70
N PRO A 211 -6.45 -53.88 56.82
CA PRO A 211 -6.06 -54.73 55.69
C PRO A 211 -7.19 -55.54 55.05
N LEU A 212 -8.36 -55.63 55.69
CA LEU A 212 -9.55 -56.30 55.17
C LEU A 212 -10.50 -55.32 54.44
N GLY A 213 -10.15 -54.02 54.39
CA GLY A 213 -10.92 -52.98 53.73
C GLY A 213 -12.02 -52.35 54.60
N ASN A 214 -12.06 -52.64 55.90
CA ASN A 214 -13.03 -52.02 56.80
C ASN A 214 -12.57 -50.61 57.24
N ILE A 215 -13.52 -49.69 57.36
CA ILE A 215 -13.27 -48.31 57.83
C ILE A 215 -13.57 -48.23 59.33
N TRP A 216 -12.58 -47.80 60.10
CA TRP A 216 -12.63 -47.64 61.55
C TRP A 216 -12.50 -46.17 61.93
N LYS A 217 -13.28 -45.69 62.90
CA LYS A 217 -13.11 -44.34 63.46
C LYS A 217 -12.20 -44.42 64.68
N THR A 218 -11.21 -43.54 64.77
CA THR A 218 -10.41 -43.32 65.99
C THR A 218 -11.31 -42.66 67.05
N ALA A 219 -11.34 -43.25 68.24
CA ALA A 219 -12.14 -42.77 69.37
C ALA A 219 -11.63 -41.42 69.90
#